data_AF-A0A086QRI1-F1
#
_entry.id   AF-A0A086QRI1-F1
#
_cell.length_a   1.000
_cell.length_b   1.000
_cell.length_c   1.000
_cell.angle_alpha   90.00
_cell.angle_beta   90.00
_cell.angle_gamma   90.00
#
_symmetry.space_group_name_H-M   'P 1'
#
loop_
_entity.id
_entity.type
_entity.pdbx_description
1 polymer ?
#
loop_
_entity_poly.entity_id
_entity_poly.type
_entity_poly.pdbx_seq_one_letter_code
_entity_poly.pdbx_strand_id
1 'polypeptide(L)'
;EHGGGLYYLLQILPMAIMFLIMFVGNFFPHSGTQPTAPYSFLQTSDYPVHRLTRYHSVRFYVSPYFRRDYPDESEKLRDLEMAIELKFYHSKCQKEKEDLSRQLNVAHYYRASEAKVREILDRPRPHCQIYDSLWSQRTRRS
;
A
#
# COMPACT_ATOMS: atom_id res chain seq x y z
N GLU A 1 3.69 31.73 -57.65
CA GLU A 1 2.96 30.64 -56.99
C GLU A 1 3.62 30.30 -55.64
N HIS A 2 3.33 31.06 -54.58
CA HIS A 2 3.96 30.88 -53.25
C HIS A 2 2.95 30.64 -52.11
N GLY A 3 1.66 30.48 -52.44
CA GLY A 3 0.60 30.28 -51.45
C GLY A 3 0.53 28.85 -50.89
N GLY A 4 0.93 27.84 -51.66
CA GLY A 4 0.77 26.43 -51.27
C GLY A 4 1.57 26.01 -50.05
N GLY A 5 2.82 26.48 -49.92
CA GLY A 5 3.72 26.10 -48.82
C GLY A 5 3.23 26.54 -47.44
N LEU A 6 2.54 27.67 -47.36
CA LEU A 6 2.03 28.21 -46.10
C LEU A 6 0.84 27.39 -45.58
N TYR A 7 -0.02 26.88 -46.48
CA TYR A 7 -1.12 25.97 -46.11
C TYR A 7 -0.62 24.61 -45.61
N TYR A 8 0.43 24.05 -46.23
CA TYR A 8 1.04 22.80 -45.75
C TYR A 8 1.69 22.96 -44.37
N LEU A 9 2.36 24.10 -44.12
CA LEU A 9 2.91 24.42 -42.80
C LEU A 9 1.81 24.57 -41.75
N LEU A 10 0.70 25.23 -42.09
CA LEU A 10 -0.46 25.38 -41.20
C LEU A 10 -1.13 24.03 -40.90
N GLN A 11 -1.11 23.09 -41.84
CA GLN A 11 -1.74 21.78 -41.71
C GLN A 11 -0.92 20.78 -40.87
N ILE A 12 0.41 20.89 -40.88
CA ILE A 12 1.30 20.01 -40.09
C ILE A 12 1.44 20.49 -38.65
N LEU A 13 1.23 21.79 -38.41
CA LEU A 13 1.28 22.43 -37.09
C LEU A 13 0.45 21.74 -36.00
N PRO A 14 -0.84 21.38 -36.20
CA PRO A 14 -1.62 20.68 -35.17
C PRO A 14 -1.06 19.29 -34.83
N MET A 15 -0.50 18.57 -35.80
CA MET A 15 0.16 17.28 -35.54
C MET A 15 1.46 17.48 -34.76
N ALA A 16 2.27 18.49 -35.11
CA ALA A 16 3.48 18.82 -34.38
C ALA A 16 3.20 19.23 -32.92
N ILE A 17 2.12 19.98 -32.67
CA ILE A 17 1.69 20.34 -31.30
C ILE A 17 1.31 19.10 -30.50
N MET A 18 0.58 18.14 -31.09
CA MET A 18 0.23 16.89 -30.41
C MET A 18 1.47 16.07 -30.04
N PHE A 19 2.45 15.98 -30.94
CA PHE A 19 3.73 15.34 -30.64
C PHE A 19 4.47 16.06 -29.50
N LEU A 20 4.54 17.40 -29.53
CA LEU A 20 5.19 18.17 -28.46
C LEU A 20 4.51 17.97 -27.11
N ILE A 21 3.18 17.95 -27.04
CA ILE A 21 2.43 17.69 -25.78
C ILE A 21 2.74 16.29 -25.25
N MET A 22 2.83 15.29 -26.13
CA MET A 22 3.13 13.91 -25.73
C MET A 22 4.57 13.76 -25.22
N PHE A 23 5.54 14.45 -25.82
CA PHE A 23 6.93 14.47 -25.35
C PHE A 23 7.07 15.23 -24.03
N VAL A 24 6.43 16.40 -23.92
CA VAL A 24 6.45 17.24 -22.73
C VAL A 24 5.74 16.55 -21.55
N GLY A 25 4.62 15.85 -21.79
CA GLY A 25 3.90 15.08 -20.78
C GLY A 25 4.68 13.88 -20.22
N ASN A 26 5.64 13.33 -20.98
CA ASN A 26 6.55 12.28 -20.49
C ASN A 26 7.82 12.86 -19.84
N PHE A 27 8.25 14.06 -20.23
CA PHE A 27 9.42 14.74 -19.67
C PHE A 27 9.13 15.58 -18.42
N PHE A 28 7.86 15.83 -18.10
CA PHE A 28 7.47 16.19 -16.76
C PHE A 28 7.36 14.89 -15.95
N PRO A 29 8.43 14.47 -15.24
CA PRO A 29 8.21 13.51 -14.18
C PRO A 29 7.09 14.08 -13.33
N HIS A 30 6.09 13.27 -13.01
CA HIS A 30 5.13 13.57 -11.99
C HIS A 30 5.91 13.82 -10.69
N SER A 31 6.46 15.02 -10.52
CA SER A 31 6.96 15.59 -9.27
C SER A 31 5.77 16.01 -8.42
N GLY A 32 4.68 15.24 -8.50
CA GLY A 32 3.86 14.99 -7.33
C GLY A 32 4.82 14.38 -6.32
N THR A 33 5.38 15.24 -5.49
CA THR A 33 5.94 14.91 -4.19
C THR A 33 5.00 13.88 -3.60
N GLN A 34 5.35 12.59 -3.72
CA GLN A 34 4.64 11.56 -2.98
C GLN A 34 4.71 12.05 -1.55
N PRO A 35 3.56 12.35 -0.90
CA PRO A 35 3.58 12.86 0.45
C PRO A 35 4.45 11.90 1.25
N THR A 36 5.54 12.41 1.82
CA THR A 36 6.49 11.61 2.58
C THR A 36 5.67 10.81 3.59
N ALA A 37 5.79 9.49 3.52
CA ALA A 37 4.91 8.61 4.28
C ALA A 37 5.00 9.00 5.77
N PRO A 38 3.87 9.24 6.47
CA PRO A 38 3.93 9.77 7.83
C PRO A 38 4.55 8.80 8.85
N TYR A 39 4.79 7.55 8.46
CA TYR A 39 5.39 6.51 9.28
C TYR A 39 6.18 5.49 8.45
N SER A 40 7.03 4.72 9.14
CA SER A 40 7.73 3.55 8.62
C SER A 40 7.64 2.39 9.61
N PHE A 41 7.66 1.14 9.11
CA PHE A 41 7.79 -0.05 9.98
C PHE A 41 9.25 -0.37 10.34
N LEU A 42 10.20 0.24 9.63
CA LEU A 42 11.63 0.07 9.85
C LEU A 42 12.22 1.40 10.33
N GLN A 43 13.18 1.31 11.24
CA GLN A 43 13.92 2.48 11.69
C GLN A 43 14.84 2.96 10.57
N THR A 44 14.72 4.23 10.21
CA THR A 44 15.63 4.89 9.25
C THR A 44 16.03 6.25 9.81
N SER A 45 16.96 6.93 9.14
CA SER A 45 17.38 8.28 9.54
C SER A 45 16.19 9.28 9.55
N ASP A 46 15.24 9.10 8.64
CA ASP A 46 14.05 9.98 8.53
C ASP A 46 12.97 9.66 9.58
N TYR A 47 12.95 8.42 10.07
CA TYR A 47 12.01 7.94 11.10
C TYR A 47 12.78 7.39 12.32
N PRO A 48 13.41 8.26 13.13
CA PRO A 48 14.22 7.83 14.27
C PRO A 48 13.38 7.51 15.51
N VAL A 49 12.17 8.07 15.64
CA VAL A 49 11.35 7.98 16.86
C VAL A 49 10.47 6.73 16.79
N HIS A 50 10.60 5.84 17.76
CA HIS A 50 9.74 4.66 17.86
C HIS A 50 8.45 4.99 18.61
N ARG A 51 7.33 4.43 18.16
CA ARG A 51 6.02 4.48 18.82
C ARG A 51 5.32 3.11 18.71
N LEU A 52 4.34 2.90 19.58
CA LEU A 52 3.48 1.72 19.61
C LEU A 52 2.03 2.17 19.40
N THR A 53 1.27 1.39 18.64
CA THR A 53 -0.16 1.65 18.47
C THR A 53 -0.94 1.30 19.72
N ARG A 54 -2.07 1.98 19.96
CA ARG A 54 -2.85 1.82 21.20
C ARG A 54 -3.51 0.45 21.39
N TYR A 55 -3.99 -0.18 20.31
CA TYR A 55 -4.83 -1.38 20.43
C TYR A 55 -3.99 -2.66 20.44
N HIS A 56 -3.11 -2.84 19.45
CA HIS A 56 -2.35 -4.07 19.27
C HIS A 56 -0.84 -3.90 19.47
N SER A 57 -0.39 -2.73 19.97
CA SER A 57 1.02 -2.46 20.27
C SER A 57 1.95 -2.75 19.08
N VAL A 58 1.50 -2.43 17.87
CA VAL A 58 2.32 -2.57 16.66
C VAL A 58 3.39 -1.49 16.69
N ARG A 59 4.65 -1.89 16.52
CA ARG A 59 5.78 -0.96 16.46
C ARG A 59 5.84 -0.26 15.12
N PHE A 60 5.91 1.06 15.16
CA PHE A 60 6.14 1.91 14.01
C PHE A 60 7.10 3.05 14.38
N TYR A 61 7.70 3.63 13.36
CA TYR A 61 8.67 4.70 13.48
C TYR A 61 8.13 5.95 12.78
N VAL A 62 8.37 7.11 13.37
CA VAL A 62 7.87 8.40 12.90
C VAL A 62 8.98 9.45 12.88
N SER A 63 8.74 10.52 12.15
CA SER A 63 9.63 11.67 12.12
C SER A 63 9.57 12.45 13.45
N PRO A 64 10.59 13.25 13.79
CA PRO A 64 10.58 14.07 15.00
C PRO A 64 9.42 15.10 15.02
N TYR A 65 8.97 15.53 13.84
CA TYR A 65 7.91 16.53 13.67
C TYR A 65 6.50 15.92 13.67
N PHE A 66 6.38 14.60 13.79
CA PHE A 66 5.11 13.88 13.73
C PHE A 66 4.05 14.41 14.71
N ARG A 67 4.45 14.83 15.92
CA ARG A 67 3.54 15.35 16.95
C ARG A 67 2.85 16.66 16.54
N ARG A 68 3.45 17.42 15.61
CA ARG A 68 2.86 18.66 15.08
C ARG A 68 1.65 18.35 14.19
N ASP A 69 1.77 17.32 13.38
CA ASP A 69 0.74 16.95 12.41
C ASP A 69 -0.30 15.98 13.03
N TYR A 70 0.13 15.19 14.02
CA TYR A 70 -0.68 14.23 14.78
C TYR A 70 -0.48 14.43 16.30
N PRO A 71 -1.17 15.41 16.91
CA PRO A 71 -1.11 15.61 18.35
C PRO A 71 -1.67 14.38 19.09
N ASP A 72 -1.18 14.18 20.31
CA ASP A 72 -1.60 13.04 21.14
C ASP A 72 -3.11 13.14 21.41
N GLU A 73 -3.80 11.99 21.38
CA GLU A 73 -5.26 11.88 21.53
C GLU A 73 -6.13 12.46 20.40
N SER A 74 -5.52 12.95 19.31
CA SER A 74 -6.30 13.36 18.14
C SER A 74 -7.00 12.17 17.46
N GLU A 75 -8.18 12.42 16.91
CA GLU A 75 -8.90 11.44 16.08
C GLU A 75 -8.07 11.02 14.86
N LYS A 76 -7.36 11.98 14.25
CA LYS A 76 -6.40 11.72 13.17
C LYS A 76 -5.31 10.73 13.54
N LEU A 77 -4.79 10.80 14.77
CA LEU A 77 -3.81 9.83 15.27
C LEU A 77 -4.46 8.44 15.43
N ARG A 78 -5.68 8.36 15.94
CA ARG A 78 -6.41 7.09 16.10
C ARG A 78 -6.67 6.43 14.75
N ASP A 79 -7.06 7.20 13.74
CA ASP A 79 -7.28 6.70 12.39
C ASP A 79 -5.98 6.24 11.73
N LEU A 80 -4.89 6.98 11.93
CA LEU A 80 -3.58 6.60 11.45
C LEU A 80 -3.11 5.29 12.11
N GLU A 81 -3.17 5.20 13.44
CA GLU A 81 -2.81 3.98 14.18
C GLU A 81 -3.62 2.78 13.70
N MET A 82 -4.92 2.96 13.48
CA MET A 82 -5.80 1.92 12.96
C MET A 82 -5.44 1.51 11.53
N ALA A 83 -5.07 2.46 10.67
CA ALA A 83 -4.57 2.17 9.32
C ALA A 83 -3.22 1.44 9.33
N ILE A 84 -2.33 1.79 10.26
CA ILE A 84 -1.03 1.13 10.46
C ILE A 84 -1.25 -0.33 10.87
N GLU A 85 -2.08 -0.56 11.89
CA GLU A 85 -2.41 -1.91 12.36
C GLU A 85 -3.05 -2.74 11.25
N LEU A 86 -4.00 -2.16 10.52
CA LEU A 86 -4.65 -2.84 9.40
C LEU A 86 -3.62 -3.28 8.35
N LYS A 87 -2.70 -2.39 7.95
CA LYS A 87 -1.66 -2.69 6.98
C LYS A 87 -0.68 -3.76 7.49
N PHE A 88 -0.33 -3.70 8.77
CA PHE A 88 0.56 -4.67 9.41
C PHE A 88 -0.06 -6.07 9.43
N TYR A 89 -1.28 -6.20 9.95
CA TYR A 89 -1.98 -7.48 10.02
C TYR A 89 -2.41 -7.99 8.64
N HIS A 90 -2.69 -7.10 7.67
CA HIS A 90 -2.90 -7.49 6.28
C HIS A 90 -1.67 -8.22 5.72
N SER A 91 -0.47 -7.65 5.88
CA SER A 91 0.77 -8.29 5.41
C SER A 91 1.02 -9.64 6.10
N LYS A 92 0.75 -9.72 7.41
CA LYS A 92 0.88 -10.98 8.17
C LYS A 92 -0.12 -12.04 7.71
N CYS A 93 -1.37 -11.66 7.49
CA CYS A 93 -2.40 -12.56 6.98
C CYS A 93 -2.08 -13.06 5.56
N GLN A 94 -1.56 -12.19 4.68
CA GLN A 94 -1.13 -12.63 3.34
C GLN A 94 -0.01 -13.68 3.43
N LYS A 95 0.97 -13.50 4.31
CA LYS A 95 2.01 -14.51 4.55
C LYS A 95 1.44 -15.84 5.08
N GLU A 96 0.47 -15.79 5.99
CA GLU A 96 -0.21 -17.01 6.47
C GLU A 96 -0.98 -17.71 5.32
N LYS A 97 -1.65 -16.96 4.45
CA LYS A 97 -2.36 -17.51 3.29
C LYS A 97 -1.41 -18.09 2.25
N GLU A 98 -0.28 -17.44 2.01
CA GLU A 98 0.78 -17.94 1.13
C GLU A 98 1.40 -19.23 1.67
N ASP A 99 1.70 -19.29 2.97
CA ASP A 99 2.22 -20.50 3.61
C ASP A 99 1.22 -21.66 3.55
N LEU A 100 -0.06 -21.38 3.82
CA LEU A 100 -1.14 -22.36 3.68
C LEU A 100 -1.25 -22.86 2.23
N SER A 101 -1.29 -21.96 1.26
CA SER A 101 -1.34 -22.29 -0.16
C SER A 101 -0.14 -23.13 -0.59
N ARG A 102 1.06 -22.77 -0.11
CA ARG A 102 2.28 -23.53 -0.36
C ARG A 102 2.19 -24.95 0.21
N GLN A 103 1.74 -25.11 1.45
CA GLN A 103 1.57 -26.43 2.08
C GLN A 103 0.52 -27.27 1.34
N LEU A 104 -0.58 -26.66 0.94
CA LEU A 104 -1.63 -27.32 0.15
C LEU A 104 -1.08 -27.79 -1.20
N ASN A 105 -0.33 -26.93 -1.92
CA ASN A 105 0.28 -27.27 -3.20
C ASN A 105 1.29 -28.43 -3.07
N VAL A 106 2.10 -28.41 -2.01
CA VAL A 106 3.03 -29.52 -1.71
C VAL A 106 2.26 -30.81 -1.40
N ALA A 107 1.21 -30.74 -0.59
CA ALA A 107 0.37 -31.89 -0.27
C ALA A 107 -0.30 -32.48 -1.52
N HIS A 108 -0.80 -31.64 -2.42
CA HIS A 108 -1.35 -32.06 -3.72
C HIS A 108 -0.29 -32.69 -4.61
N TYR A 109 0.91 -32.11 -4.69
CA TYR A 109 2.01 -32.65 -5.49
C TYR A 109 2.40 -34.07 -5.06
N TYR A 110 2.49 -34.33 -3.76
CA TYR A 110 2.81 -35.66 -3.22
C TYR A 110 1.60 -36.59 -3.07
N ARG A 111 0.41 -36.19 -3.56
CA ARG A 111 -0.85 -36.95 -3.42
C ARG A 111 -1.13 -37.37 -1.96
N ALA A 112 -0.96 -36.44 -1.03
CA ALA A 112 -1.23 -36.68 0.38
C ALA A 112 -2.70 -37.09 0.59
N SER A 113 -2.96 -37.91 1.63
CA SER A 113 -4.31 -38.34 2.00
C SER A 113 -5.22 -37.13 2.32
N GLU A 114 -6.53 -37.26 2.06
CA GLU A 114 -7.52 -36.22 2.38
C GLU A 114 -7.51 -35.78 3.85
N ALA A 115 -7.19 -36.70 4.78
CA ALA A 115 -7.03 -36.38 6.20
C ALA A 115 -5.93 -35.33 6.44
N LYS A 116 -4.82 -35.42 5.70
CA LYS A 116 -3.70 -34.47 5.80
C LYS A 116 -4.05 -33.11 5.21
N VAL A 117 -4.86 -33.09 4.14
CA VAL A 117 -5.35 -31.85 3.55
C VAL A 117 -6.30 -31.12 4.52
N ARG A 118 -7.19 -31.85 5.18
CA ARG A 118 -8.09 -31.27 6.21
C ARG A 118 -7.32 -30.70 7.39
N GLU A 119 -6.32 -31.43 7.89
CA GLU A 119 -5.44 -30.94 8.97
C GLU A 119 -4.76 -29.60 8.61
N ILE A 120 -4.31 -29.45 7.36
CA ILE A 120 -3.71 -28.20 6.87
C ILE A 120 -4.74 -27.06 6.85
N LEU A 121 -5.97 -27.33 6.43
CA LEU A 121 -7.05 -26.33 6.38
C LEU A 121 -7.56 -25.91 7.76
N ASP A 122 -7.60 -26.82 8.72
CA ASP A 122 -8.07 -26.57 10.09
C ASP A 122 -7.08 -25.78 10.94
N ARG A 123 -5.88 -25.52 10.43
CA ARG A 123 -4.84 -24.78 11.15
C ARG A 123 -5.33 -23.37 11.55
N PRO A 124 -5.15 -22.96 12.82
CA PRO A 124 -5.57 -21.63 13.25
C PRO A 124 -4.76 -20.53 12.55
N ARG A 125 -5.45 -19.49 12.10
CA ARG A 125 -4.88 -18.30 11.42
C ARG A 125 -5.11 -17.04 12.26
N PRO A 126 -4.33 -16.85 13.33
CA PRO A 126 -4.58 -15.79 14.29
C PRO A 126 -4.43 -14.39 13.67
N HIS A 127 -3.47 -14.18 12.76
CA HIS A 127 -3.26 -12.85 12.18
C HIS A 127 -4.37 -12.45 11.20
N CYS A 128 -4.89 -13.40 10.42
CA CYS A 128 -6.07 -13.16 9.59
C CYS A 128 -7.31 -12.84 10.43
N GLN A 129 -7.53 -13.52 11.56
CA GLN A 129 -8.65 -13.23 12.45
C GLN A 129 -8.58 -11.81 13.02
N ILE A 130 -7.38 -11.36 13.42
CA ILE A 130 -7.17 -9.99 13.90
C ILE A 130 -7.44 -8.99 12.77
N TYR A 131 -6.94 -9.24 11.56
CA TYR A 131 -7.21 -8.39 10.40
C TYR A 131 -8.71 -8.24 10.11
N ASP A 132 -9.46 -9.34 10.10
CA ASP A 132 -10.90 -9.32 9.85
C ASP A 132 -11.65 -8.54 10.94
N SER A 133 -11.24 -8.70 12.20
CA SER A 133 -11.81 -7.94 13.32
C SER A 133 -11.56 -6.43 13.16
N LEU A 134 -10.34 -6.03 12.82
CA LEU A 134 -9.96 -4.63 12.59
C LEU A 134 -10.69 -4.03 11.40
N TRP A 135 -10.82 -4.79 10.30
CA TRP A 135 -11.56 -4.36 9.12
C TRP A 135 -13.04 -4.13 9.44
N SER A 136 -13.66 -5.05 10.18
CA SER A 136 -15.07 -4.92 10.59
C SER A 136 -15.31 -3.71 11.51
N GLN A 137 -14.36 -3.37 12.37
CA GLN A 137 -14.44 -2.17 13.20
C GLN A 137 -14.33 -0.89 12.38
N ARG A 138 -13.50 -0.91 11.33
CA ARG A 138 -13.32 0.24 10.42
C ARG A 138 -14.59 0.56 9.66
N THR A 139 -15.21 -0.47 9.08
CA THR A 139 -16.42 -0.31 8.27
C THR A 139 -17.62 0.15 9.08
N ARG A 140 -17.69 -0.15 10.38
CA ARG A 140 -18.74 0.36 11.26
C ARG A 140 -18.59 1.83 11.67
N ARG A 141 -17.39 2.40 11.53
CA ARG A 141 -17.12 3.82 11.89
C ARG A 141 -17.20 4.76 10.68
N SER A 142 -17.15 4.23 9.47
CA SER A 142 -17.32 4.97 8.22
C SER A 142 -18.78 5.13 7.85
#